data_AF-A0A967WDV1-F1
#
_entry.id   AF-A0A967WDV1-F1
#
_cell.length_a   1.000
_cell.length_b   1.000
_cell.length_c   1.000
_cell.angle_alpha   90.00
_cell.angle_beta   90.00
_cell.angle_gamma   90.00
#
_symmetry.space_group_name_H-M   'P 1'
#
loop_
_entity.id
_entity.type
_entity.pdbx_description
1 polymer ?
#
loop_
_entity_poly.entity_id
_entity_poly.type
_entity_poly.pdbx_seq_one_letter_code
_entity_poly.pdbx_strand_id
1 'polypeptide(L)' 'MRTTDENKQLSVLGVSFHDAPVNVRECLCFKQEATTSLLHEASIESPSLEALVISTCNRTEFYLAALPGSGAEET' A
#
# COMPACT_ATOMS: atom_id res chain seq x y z
N MET A 1 9.43 -22.33 -3.84
CA MET A 1 9.08 -21.05 -3.18
C MET A 1 8.04 -21.38 -2.12
N ARG A 2 8.47 -21.60 -0.88
CA ARG A 2 7.55 -21.93 0.23
C ARG A 2 7.08 -20.61 0.80
N THR A 3 5.86 -20.21 0.51
CA THR A 3 5.16 -19.20 1.33
C THR A 3 4.82 -19.90 2.63
N THR A 4 5.48 -19.51 3.72
CA THR A 4 5.00 -19.86 5.05
C THR A 4 3.57 -19.32 5.13
N ASP A 5 2.62 -20.25 5.21
CA ASP A 5 1.18 -19.98 5.39
C ASP A 5 0.97 -19.49 6.82
N GLU A 6 1.54 -18.32 7.11
CA GLU A 6 1.22 -17.55 8.29
C GLU A 6 -0.01 -16.74 7.90
N ASN A 7 -1.04 -16.76 8.75
CA ASN A 7 -2.32 -16.11 8.50
C ASN A 7 -2.15 -14.60 8.29
N LYS A 8 -1.82 -14.15 7.07
CA LYS A 8 -1.63 -12.73 6.74
C LYS A 8 -2.98 -12.04 6.55
N GLN A 9 -3.12 -10.86 7.12
CA GLN A 9 -4.27 -9.99 6.92
C GLN A 9 -4.03 -9.08 5.71
N LEU A 10 -4.99 -9.07 4.78
CA LEU A 10 -5.00 -8.12 3.66
C LEU A 10 -5.75 -6.84 4.07
N SER A 11 -5.08 -5.71 3.94
CA SER A 11 -5.63 -4.37 4.17
C SER A 11 -5.48 -3.51 2.93
N VAL A 12 -6.42 -2.59 2.72
CA VAL A 12 -6.37 -1.62 1.64
C VAL A 12 -6.43 -0.22 2.22
N LEU A 13 -5.47 0.62 1.85
CA LEU A 13 -5.43 2.04 2.21
C LEU A 13 -5.39 2.84 0.92
N GLY A 14 -6.21 3.89 0.79
CA GLY A 14 -6.16 4.71 -0.40
C GLY A 14 -7.36 5.62 -0.58
N VAL A 15 -7.40 6.25 -1.75
CA VAL A 15 -8.52 7.10 -2.18
C VAL A 15 -9.01 6.64 -3.55
N SER A 16 -10.31 6.80 -3.75
CA SER A 16 -10.99 6.51 -5.01
C SER A 16 -11.85 7.70 -5.44
N PHE A 17 -12.29 7.71 -6.70
CA PHE A 17 -13.22 8.72 -7.20
C PHE A 17 -14.59 8.70 -6.51
N HIS A 18 -14.94 7.61 -5.80
CA HIS A 18 -16.18 7.52 -5.04
C HIS A 18 -16.12 8.38 -3.78
N ASP A 19 -14.95 8.47 -3.16
CA ASP A 19 -14.80 9.01 -1.80
C ASP A 19 -13.97 10.29 -1.76
N ALA A 20 -13.27 10.62 -2.85
CA ALA A 20 -12.38 11.78 -2.92
C ALA A 20 -12.54 12.60 -4.22
N PRO A 21 -12.66 13.94 -4.12
CA PRO A 21 -12.66 14.82 -5.28
C PRO A 21 -11.30 14.79 -6.01
N VAL A 22 -11.30 15.27 -7.26
CA VAL A 22 -10.13 15.18 -8.15
C VAL A 22 -8.88 15.85 -7.60
N ASN A 23 -9.02 17.01 -6.95
CA ASN A 23 -7.89 17.73 -6.36
C ASN A 23 -7.20 16.94 -5.24
N VAL A 24 -7.94 16.14 -4.47
CA VAL A 24 -7.36 15.25 -3.44
C VAL A 24 -6.65 14.07 -4.10
N ARG A 25 -7.22 13.50 -5.17
CA ARG A 25 -6.60 12.39 -5.92
C ARG A 25 -5.31 12.80 -6.63
N GLU A 26 -5.25 14.03 -7.16
CA GLU A 26 -4.04 14.55 -7.82
C GLU A 26 -2.86 14.70 -6.85
N CYS A 27 -3.12 15.02 -5.57
CA CYS A 27 -2.08 15.02 -4.53
C CYS A 27 -1.46 13.64 -4.29
N LEU A 28 -2.19 12.57 -4.65
CA LEU A 28 -1.78 11.17 -4.47
C LEU A 28 -1.43 10.51 -5.81
N CYS A 29 -1.18 11.30 -6.86
CA CYS A 29 -0.71 10.79 -8.14
C CYS A 29 0.78 10.46 -8.05
N PHE A 30 1.10 9.20 -7.74
CA PHE A 30 2.49 8.75 -7.67
C PHE A 30 3.10 8.61 -9.07
N LYS A 31 4.31 9.15 -9.24
CA LYS A 31 5.17 8.82 -10.37
C LYS A 31 5.73 7.41 -10.19
N GLN A 32 6.01 6.73 -11.30
CA GLN A 32 6.48 5.35 -11.29
C GLN A 32 7.78 5.16 -10.48
N GLU A 33 8.70 6.11 -10.55
CA GLU A 33 9.98 6.09 -9.82
C GLU A 33 9.76 6.22 -8.31
N ALA A 34 8.81 7.08 -7.90
CA ALA A 34 8.44 7.26 -6.51
C ALA A 34 7.75 6.01 -5.95
N THR A 35 6.85 5.38 -6.72
CA THR A 35 6.22 4.10 -6.34
C THR A 35 7.26 3.00 -6.16
N THR A 36 8.22 2.90 -7.07
CA THR A 36 9.28 1.89 -7.02
C THR A 36 10.17 2.08 -5.80
N SER A 37 10.55 3.33 -5.52
CA SER A 37 11.38 3.67 -4.35
C SER A 37 10.64 3.36 -3.04
N LEU A 38 9.36 3.74 -2.95
CA LEU A 38 8.50 3.48 -1.79
C LEU A 38 8.34 1.98 -1.52
N LEU A 39 8.09 1.17 -2.55
CA LEU A 39 7.96 -0.29 -2.40
C LEU A 39 9.30 -0.93 -2.00
N HIS A 40 10.41 -0.43 -2.54
CA HIS A 40 11.73 -0.91 -2.18
C HIS A 40 12.07 -0.60 -0.71
N GLU A 41 11.85 0.63 -0.26
CA GLU A 41 12.02 1.03 1.14
C GLU A 41 11.13 0.21 2.07
N ALA A 42 9.85 0.03 1.74
CA ALA A 42 8.93 -0.80 2.51
C ALA A 42 9.40 -2.26 2.64
N SER A 43 10.00 -2.82 1.58
CA SER A 43 10.53 -4.19 1.61
C SER A 43 11.76 -4.34 2.51
N ILE A 44 12.54 -3.27 2.69
CA ILE A 44 13.71 -3.26 3.58
C ILE A 44 13.26 -3.08 5.03
N GLU A 45 12.37 -2.11 5.29
CA GLU A 45 11.88 -1.78 6.63
C GLU A 45 10.94 -2.87 7.19
N SER A 46 10.24 -3.58 6.32
CA SER A 46 9.28 -4.63 6.71
C SER A 46 9.36 -5.84 5.77
N PRO A 47 10.35 -6.74 5.95
CA PRO A 47 10.58 -7.86 5.03
C PRO A 47 9.42 -8.88 4.92
N SER A 48 8.53 -8.92 5.91
CA SER A 48 7.35 -9.78 5.94
C SER A 48 6.10 -9.13 5.32
N LEU A 49 6.15 -7.81 5.04
CA LEU A 49 5.09 -7.05 4.38
C LEU A 49 5.15 -7.26 2.87
N GLU A 50 4.03 -7.71 2.30
CA GLU A 50 3.83 -7.67 0.86
C GLU A 50 2.98 -6.45 0.51
N ALA A 51 3.45 -5.62 -0.43
CA ALA A 51 2.80 -4.38 -0.80
C ALA A 51 2.61 -4.28 -2.32
N LEU A 52 1.45 -3.79 -2.74
CA LEU A 52 1.12 -3.46 -4.12
C LEU A 52 0.49 -2.06 -4.17
N VAL A 53 0.93 -1.24 -5.12
CA VAL A 53 0.37 0.09 -5.36
C VAL A 53 -0.37 0.13 -6.69
N ILE A 54 -1.62 0.58 -6.67
CA ILE A 54 -2.41 0.89 -7.86
C ILE A 54 -2.60 2.40 -7.91
N SER A 55 -1.89 3.07 -8.80
CA SER A 55 -2.01 4.51 -9.04
C SER A 55 -2.53 4.75 -10.46
N THR A 56 -3.76 5.25 -10.56
CA THR A 56 -4.44 5.60 -11.82
C THR A 56 -5.10 6.96 -11.67
N CYS A 57 -5.70 7.48 -12.73
CA CYS A 57 -6.47 8.72 -12.62
C CYS A 57 -7.68 8.60 -11.68
N ASN A 58 -8.24 7.40 -11.45
CA ASN A 58 -9.46 7.21 -10.69
C ASN A 58 -9.24 6.77 -9.24
N ARG A 59 -8.06 6.25 -8.93
CA ARG A 59 -7.71 5.73 -7.60
C ARG A 59 -6.22 5.70 -7.38
N THR A 60 -5.83 5.89 -6.13
CA THR A 60 -4.50 5.57 -5.61
C THR A 60 -4.70 4.72 -4.38
N GLU A 61 -4.29 3.45 -4.45
CA GLU A 61 -4.52 2.45 -3.40
C GLU A 61 -3.26 1.64 -3.13
N PHE A 62 -3.05 1.31 -1.86
CA PHE A 62 -2.02 0.46 -1.31
C PHE A 62 -2.67 -0.80 -0.76
N TYR A 63 -2.34 -1.94 -1.35
CA TYR A 63 -2.77 -3.26 -0.91
C TYR A 63 -1.62 -3.87 -0.11
N LEU A 64 -1.88 -4.16 1.16
CA LEU A 64 -0.88 -4.58 2.14
C LEU A 64 -1.26 -5.94 2.71
N ALA A 65 -0.37 -6.93 2.62
CA ALA A 65 -0.53 -8.21 3.29
C ALA A 65 0.57 -8.39 4.34
N ALA A 66 0.18 -8.44 5.61
CA ALA A 66 1.08 -8.51 6.75
C ALA A 66 0.55 -9.43 7.85
N LEU A 67 1.38 -9.78 8.83
CA LEU A 67 0.92 -10.58 9.97
C LEU A 67 -0.05 -9.76 10.85
N PRO A 68 -1.10 -10.39 11.41
CA PRO A 68 -2.03 -9.69 12.31
C PRO A 68 -1.27 -9.11 13.51
N GLY A 69 -1.53 -7.83 13.81
CA GLY A 69 -0.84 -7.09 14.87
C GLY A 69 0.48 -6.41 14.47
N SER A 70 0.88 -6.48 13.19
CA SER A 70 2.03 -5.71 12.66
C SER A 70 1.65 -4.34 12.06
N GLY A 71 0.36 -4.03 11.99
CA GLY A 71 -0.13 -2.68 11.68
C GLY A 71 0.03 -1.78 12.89
N ALA A 72 0.77 -0.68 12.71
CA ALA A 72 1.12 0.31 13.72
C ALA A 72 0.01 0.57 14.75
N GLU A 73 0.37 0.49 16.03
CA GLU A 73 -0.40 1.13 17.09
C GLU A 73 -0.49 2.64 16.77
N GLU A 74 -1.72 3.15 16.66
CA GLU A 74 -1.99 4.57 16.65
C GLU A 74 -1.54 5.15 18.01
N THR A 75 -0.52 6.01 17.99
CA THR A 75 -0.17 6.91 19.11
C THR A 75 -0.90 8.23 18.94
#